data_AF-A0A367Z2F1-F1
#
_entry.id   AF-A0A367Z2F1-F1
#
_cell.length_a   1.000
_cell.length_b   1.000
_cell.length_c   1.000
_cell.angle_alpha   90.00
_cell.angle_beta   90.00
_cell.angle_gamma   90.00
#
_symmetry.space_group_name_H-M   'P 1'
#
loop_
_entity.id
_entity.type
_entity.pdbx_description
1 polymer ?
#
loop_
_entity_poly.entity_id
_entity_poly.type
_entity_poly.pdbx_seq_one_letter_code
_entity_poly.pdbx_strand_id
1 'polypeptide(L)'
;MSRAPLAERVSRRLMAVAVAVGAVLVTTLLLWSQAAAWGLPYASFTDEHGSRCTTTWLGHECEPTLDHVEAVLGFELPAGTVVEEGHYIETHDIQLSALVRYPLELDDQVIAALDESYGPCQRVPSPLPPDHKWHCVRSDIGFRVEGQLPPYRWRMATAVPPESDQVVLDVELRSR
;
A
#
# COMPACT_ATOMS: atom_id res chain seq x y z
N MET A 1 -54.66 -42.49 -3.66
CA MET A 1 -53.47 -41.61 -3.61
C MET A 1 -53.53 -40.77 -2.32
N SER A 2 -52.72 -41.11 -1.32
CA SER A 2 -52.68 -40.36 -0.05
C SER A 2 -52.01 -39.01 -0.28
N ARG A 3 -52.72 -37.90 -0.04
CA ARG A 3 -52.15 -36.55 -0.14
C ARG A 3 -51.28 -36.32 1.10
N ALA A 4 -50.01 -36.00 0.90
CA ALA A 4 -49.09 -35.64 1.99
C ALA A 4 -49.69 -34.55 2.90
N PRO A 5 -49.48 -34.63 4.22
CA PRO A 5 -50.00 -33.66 5.17
C PRO A 5 -49.54 -32.24 4.79
N LEU A 6 -50.41 -31.24 5.00
CA LEU A 6 -50.15 -29.85 4.60
C LEU A 6 -48.80 -29.32 5.14
N ALA A 7 -48.44 -29.73 6.36
CA ALA A 7 -47.16 -29.39 6.98
C ALA A 7 -45.94 -29.85 6.18
N GLU A 8 -45.97 -31.04 5.59
CA GLU A 8 -44.85 -31.59 4.80
C GLU A 8 -44.71 -30.88 3.44
N ARG A 9 -45.83 -30.46 2.84
CA ARG A 9 -45.80 -29.67 1.59
C ARG A 9 -45.30 -28.25 1.83
N VAL A 10 -45.67 -27.65 2.96
CA VAL A 10 -45.18 -26.32 3.36
C VAL A 10 -43.69 -26.37 3.71
N SER A 11 -43.24 -27.34 4.49
CA SER A 11 -41.82 -27.47 4.87
C SER A 11 -40.91 -27.68 3.66
N ARG A 12 -41.30 -28.54 2.70
CA ARG A 12 -40.54 -28.74 1.45
C ARG A 12 -40.46 -27.46 0.61
N ARG A 13 -41.53 -26.68 0.53
CA ARG A 13 -41.51 -25.39 -0.19
C ARG A 13 -40.61 -24.37 0.50
N LEU A 14 -40.67 -24.27 1.82
CA LEU A 14 -39.79 -23.39 2.59
C LEU A 14 -38.32 -23.79 2.44
N MET A 15 -38.01 -25.09 2.47
CA MET A 15 -36.66 -25.59 2.24
C MET A 15 -36.17 -25.26 0.83
N ALA A 16 -37.00 -25.47 -0.20
CA ALA A 16 -36.64 -25.11 -1.58
C ALA A 16 -36.38 -23.61 -1.74
N VAL A 17 -37.21 -22.76 -1.12
CA VAL A 17 -37.00 -21.30 -1.10
C VAL A 17 -35.71 -20.95 -0.37
N ALA A 18 -35.44 -21.55 0.80
CA ALA A 18 -34.22 -21.30 1.56
C ALA A 18 -32.96 -21.68 0.77
N VAL A 19 -32.96 -22.82 0.07
CA VAL A 19 -31.86 -23.24 -0.80
C VAL A 19 -31.69 -22.27 -1.97
N ALA A 20 -32.77 -21.84 -2.62
CA ALA A 20 -32.71 -20.88 -3.72
C ALA A 20 -32.15 -19.52 -3.26
N VAL A 21 -32.62 -19.00 -2.12
CA VAL A 21 -32.08 -17.77 -1.52
C VAL A 21 -30.60 -17.93 -1.17
N GLY A 22 -30.21 -19.05 -0.57
CA GLY A 22 -28.81 -19.35 -0.28
C GLY A 22 -27.93 -19.37 -1.53
N ALA A 23 -28.38 -20.01 -2.60
CA ALA A 23 -27.65 -20.06 -3.87
C ALA A 23 -27.50 -18.68 -4.51
N VAL A 24 -28.54 -17.86 -4.48
CA VAL A 24 -28.49 -16.46 -4.96
C VAL A 24 -27.49 -15.66 -4.13
N LEU A 25 -27.55 -15.73 -2.80
CA LEU A 25 -26.62 -15.01 -1.91
C LEU A 25 -25.16 -15.40 -2.15
N VAL A 26 -24.86 -16.70 -2.23
CA VAL A 26 -23.50 -17.18 -2.51
C VAL A 26 -23.02 -16.69 -3.87
N THR A 27 -23.88 -16.74 -4.90
CA THR A 27 -23.53 -16.26 -6.24
C THR A 27 -23.25 -14.76 -6.23
N THR A 28 -24.09 -13.95 -5.57
CA THR A 28 -23.87 -12.51 -5.43
C THR A 28 -22.57 -12.20 -4.71
N LEU A 29 -22.23 -12.92 -3.64
CA LEU A 29 -20.97 -12.74 -2.92
C LEU A 29 -19.75 -13.07 -3.79
N LEU A 30 -19.82 -14.16 -4.57
CA LEU A 30 -18.76 -14.53 -5.51
C LEU A 30 -18.58 -13.48 -6.60
N LEU A 31 -19.67 -12.96 -7.19
CA LEU A 31 -19.59 -11.88 -8.16
C LEU A 31 -19.03 -10.60 -7.55
N TRP A 32 -19.41 -10.28 -6.30
CA TRP A 32 -18.90 -9.10 -5.59
C TRP A 32 -17.39 -9.21 -5.29
N SER A 33 -16.88 -10.41 -5.02
CA SER A 33 -15.43 -10.62 -4.83
C SER A 33 -14.60 -10.30 -6.09
N GLN A 34 -15.23 -10.32 -7.27
CA GLN A 34 -14.62 -9.98 -8.55
C GLN A 34 -14.86 -8.52 -8.97
N ALA A 35 -15.54 -7.73 -8.13
CA ALA A 35 -15.92 -6.36 -8.44
C ALA A 35 -14.72 -5.47 -8.79
N ALA A 36 -13.63 -5.59 -8.02
CA ALA A 36 -12.40 -4.83 -8.27
C ALA A 36 -11.77 -5.20 -9.62
N ALA A 37 -11.74 -6.49 -9.97
CA ALA A 37 -11.21 -6.96 -11.26
C ALA A 37 -12.03 -6.47 -12.46
N TRP A 38 -13.30 -6.13 -12.26
CA TRP A 38 -14.15 -5.50 -13.29
C TRP A 38 -14.07 -3.97 -13.31
N GLY A 39 -13.24 -3.37 -12.45
CA GLY A 39 -13.13 -1.92 -12.34
C GLY A 39 -14.38 -1.25 -11.75
N LEU A 40 -15.17 -1.97 -10.95
CA LEU A 40 -16.24 -1.32 -10.19
C LEU A 40 -15.62 -0.37 -9.16
N PRO A 41 -16.02 0.90 -9.11
CA PRO A 41 -15.44 1.87 -8.20
C PRO A 41 -15.82 1.54 -6.76
N TYR A 42 -14.92 1.86 -5.82
CA TYR A 42 -15.05 1.62 -4.38
C TYR A 42 -15.14 0.15 -3.98
N ALA A 43 -14.65 -0.76 -4.83
CA ALA A 43 -14.48 -2.16 -4.50
C ALA A 43 -13.12 -2.36 -3.81
N SER A 44 -13.14 -3.02 -2.66
CA SER A 44 -11.91 -3.36 -1.93
C SER A 44 -11.32 -4.67 -2.41
N PHE A 45 -10.00 -4.74 -2.47
CA PHE A 45 -9.23 -5.94 -2.80
C PHE A 45 -7.89 -5.94 -2.07
N THR A 46 -7.14 -7.04 -2.20
CA THR A 46 -5.76 -7.15 -1.72
C THR A 46 -4.87 -7.37 -2.93
N ASP A 47 -3.81 -6.58 -3.06
CA ASP A 47 -2.85 -6.71 -4.15
C ASP A 47 -1.89 -7.89 -3.94
N GLU A 48 -0.95 -8.06 -4.88
CA GLU A 48 0.07 -9.11 -4.82
C GLU A 48 1.09 -8.92 -3.69
N HIS A 49 1.23 -7.70 -3.17
CA HIS A 49 2.09 -7.33 -2.05
C HIS A 49 1.37 -7.41 -0.69
N GLY A 50 0.10 -7.84 -0.67
CA GLY A 50 -0.70 -7.94 0.54
C GLY A 50 -1.29 -6.61 1.03
N SER A 51 -1.17 -5.53 0.25
CA SER A 51 -1.72 -4.22 0.56
C SER A 51 -3.22 -4.19 0.37
N ARG A 52 -3.91 -3.46 1.25
CA ARG A 52 -5.37 -3.28 1.15
C ARG A 52 -5.65 -2.14 0.20
N CYS A 53 -6.32 -2.43 -0.89
CA CYS A 53 -6.60 -1.48 -1.95
C CYS A 53 -8.09 -1.26 -2.13
N THR A 54 -8.46 -0.07 -2.57
CA THR A 54 -9.81 0.31 -2.96
C THR A 54 -9.76 0.93 -4.35
N THR A 55 -10.57 0.41 -5.27
CA THR A 55 -10.69 1.00 -6.61
C THR A 55 -11.32 2.38 -6.54
N THR A 56 -10.89 3.27 -7.42
CA THR A 56 -11.48 4.60 -7.62
C THR A 56 -11.96 4.72 -9.06
N TRP A 57 -12.48 5.90 -9.45
CA TRP A 57 -12.87 6.14 -10.84
C TRP A 57 -11.71 6.14 -11.84
N LEU A 58 -10.48 6.35 -11.37
CA LEU A 58 -9.31 6.58 -12.21
C LEU A 58 -8.22 5.51 -12.03
N GLY A 59 -8.39 4.58 -11.09
CA GLY A 59 -7.37 3.61 -10.71
C GLY A 59 -7.70 2.99 -9.36
N HIS A 60 -6.74 2.96 -8.45
CA HIS A 60 -6.92 2.45 -7.10
C HIS A 60 -5.98 3.13 -6.09
N GLU A 61 -6.39 3.09 -4.83
CA GLU A 61 -5.64 3.61 -3.68
C GLU A 61 -5.39 2.46 -2.71
N CYS A 62 -4.19 2.36 -2.16
CA CYS A 62 -3.79 1.30 -1.24
C CYS A 62 -3.19 1.84 0.06
N GLU A 63 -3.35 1.06 1.12
CA GLU A 63 -2.54 1.09 2.34
C GLU A 63 -1.34 0.15 2.12
N PRO A 64 -0.15 0.66 1.75
CA PRO A 64 0.97 -0.17 1.31
C PRO A 64 1.58 -0.96 2.48
N THR A 65 1.88 -2.22 2.22
CA THR A 65 2.73 -3.04 3.10
C THR A 65 4.21 -2.69 2.91
N LEU A 66 5.08 -3.22 3.77
CA LEU A 66 6.53 -3.09 3.58
C LEU A 66 6.99 -3.63 2.22
N ASP A 67 6.47 -4.80 1.82
CA ASP A 67 6.78 -5.44 0.53
C ASP A 67 6.39 -4.55 -0.65
N HIS A 68 5.23 -3.87 -0.57
CA HIS A 68 4.82 -2.90 -1.58
C HIS A 68 5.78 -1.69 -1.62
N VAL A 69 6.15 -1.14 -0.45
CA VAL A 69 7.11 -0.02 -0.38
C VAL A 69 8.45 -0.41 -1.00
N GLU A 70 8.99 -1.59 -0.67
CA GLU A 70 10.26 -2.09 -1.23
C GLU A 70 10.19 -2.30 -2.74
N ALA A 71 9.08 -2.85 -3.24
CA ALA A 71 8.84 -3.03 -4.67
C ALA A 71 8.86 -1.68 -5.42
N VAL A 72 8.27 -0.63 -4.84
CA VAL A 72 8.25 0.71 -5.43
C VAL A 72 9.60 1.43 -5.30
N LEU A 73 10.32 1.25 -4.19
CA LEU A 73 11.64 1.84 -3.98
C LEU A 73 12.73 1.15 -4.82
N GLY A 74 12.53 -0.12 -5.17
CA GLY A 74 13.48 -0.91 -5.96
C GLY A 74 14.64 -1.49 -5.16
N PHE A 75 14.56 -1.52 -3.83
CA PHE A 75 15.51 -2.20 -2.94
C PHE A 75 14.83 -2.68 -1.66
N GLU A 76 15.44 -3.68 -1.02
CA GLU A 76 14.95 -4.26 0.24
C GLU A 76 15.34 -3.40 1.44
N LEU A 77 14.39 -3.16 2.34
CA LEU A 77 14.63 -2.50 3.62
C LEU A 77 15.04 -3.56 4.65
N PRO A 78 15.81 -3.17 5.69
CA PRO A 78 16.30 -4.12 6.67
C PRO A 78 15.18 -4.82 7.44
N ALA A 79 15.46 -6.01 7.97
CA ALA A 79 14.55 -6.69 8.88
C ALA A 79 14.22 -5.83 10.12
N GLY A 80 12.99 -5.92 10.60
CA GLY A 80 12.50 -5.06 11.70
C GLY A 80 11.99 -3.69 11.24
N THR A 81 12.00 -3.44 9.93
CA THR A 81 11.34 -2.27 9.34
C THR A 81 9.81 -2.38 9.47
N VAL A 82 9.17 -1.27 9.80
CA VAL A 82 7.72 -1.15 9.93
C VAL A 82 7.25 0.07 9.17
N VAL A 83 6.19 -0.08 8.38
CA VAL A 83 5.45 1.04 7.78
C VAL A 83 4.49 1.57 8.84
N GLU A 84 4.72 2.78 9.34
CA GLU A 84 3.83 3.42 10.32
C GLU A 84 2.61 4.04 9.65
N GLU A 85 2.86 4.75 8.55
CA GLU A 85 1.84 5.40 7.74
C GLU A 85 2.19 5.18 6.27
N GLY A 86 1.17 4.98 5.44
CA GLY A 86 1.38 4.69 4.03
C GLY A 86 0.14 5.01 3.22
N HIS A 87 0.34 5.64 2.07
CA HIS A 87 -0.67 5.87 1.08
C HIS A 87 -0.07 5.72 -0.30
N TYR A 88 -0.63 4.78 -1.07
CA TYR A 88 -0.24 4.52 -2.45
C TYR A 88 -1.43 4.79 -3.36
N ILE A 89 -1.21 5.48 -4.47
CA ILE A 89 -2.21 5.77 -5.48
C ILE A 89 -1.63 5.33 -6.82
N GLU A 90 -2.35 4.46 -7.52
CA GLU A 90 -2.03 4.05 -8.89
C GLU A 90 -3.21 4.34 -9.81
N THR A 91 -2.98 5.25 -10.74
CA THR A 91 -3.94 5.62 -11.79
C THR A 91 -3.28 5.43 -13.16
N HIS A 92 -3.01 6.52 -13.87
CA HIS A 92 -2.04 6.55 -14.98
C HIS A 92 -0.64 6.89 -14.47
N ASP A 93 -0.59 7.52 -13.29
CA ASP A 93 0.59 7.82 -12.53
C ASP A 93 0.61 7.01 -11.24
N ILE A 94 1.80 6.77 -10.70
CA ILE A 94 2.00 6.25 -9.36
C ILE A 94 2.32 7.40 -8.41
N GLN A 95 1.80 7.32 -7.19
CA GLN A 95 2.16 8.19 -6.08
C GLN A 95 2.28 7.35 -4.81
N LEU A 96 3.44 7.37 -4.17
CA LEU A 96 3.70 6.76 -2.88
C LEU A 96 4.05 7.85 -1.86
N SER A 97 3.37 7.82 -0.72
CA SER A 97 3.78 8.53 0.50
C SER A 97 3.82 7.52 1.62
N ALA A 98 4.96 7.36 2.28
CA ALA A 98 5.09 6.41 3.39
C ALA A 98 6.04 6.93 4.46
N LEU A 99 5.67 6.69 5.72
CA LEU A 99 6.52 6.90 6.89
C LEU A 99 6.96 5.53 7.41
N VAL A 100 8.25 5.28 7.34
CA VAL A 100 8.85 3.99 7.65
C VAL A 100 9.78 4.12 8.84
N ARG A 101 9.80 3.13 9.73
CA ARG A 101 10.77 3.04 10.82
C ARG A 101 11.61 1.79 10.72
N TYR A 102 12.91 1.90 10.99
CA TYR A 102 13.82 0.77 11.05
C TYR A 102 14.88 0.94 12.14
N PRO A 103 15.54 -0.16 12.59
CA PRO A 103 16.57 -0.09 13.62
C PRO A 103 17.79 0.75 13.20
N LEU A 104 18.26 1.65 14.09
CA LEU A 104 19.40 2.53 13.83
C LEU A 104 20.69 1.77 13.51
N GLU A 105 20.86 0.57 14.04
CA GLU A 105 22.03 -0.29 13.77
C GLU A 105 22.17 -0.67 12.29
N LEU A 106 21.11 -0.52 11.50
CA LEU A 106 21.05 -0.90 10.09
C LEU A 106 21.08 0.32 9.15
N ASP A 107 21.24 1.53 9.71
CA ASP A 107 21.21 2.81 8.98
C ASP A 107 22.25 2.89 7.86
N ASP A 108 23.48 2.41 8.10
CA ASP A 108 24.54 2.42 7.07
C ASP A 108 24.14 1.67 5.79
N GLN A 109 23.39 0.56 5.91
CA GLN A 109 22.92 -0.22 4.76
C GLN A 109 21.82 0.54 3.99
N VAL A 110 20.88 1.14 4.72
CA VAL A 110 19.78 1.91 4.12
C VAL A 110 20.31 3.18 3.47
N ILE A 111 21.23 3.89 4.13
CA ILE A 111 21.89 5.08 3.58
C ILE A 111 22.64 4.74 2.29
N ALA A 112 23.36 3.62 2.24
CA ALA A 112 24.06 3.20 1.04
C ALA A 112 23.09 2.93 -0.13
N ALA A 113 22.00 2.20 0.12
CA ALA A 113 20.98 1.93 -0.90
C ALA A 113 20.26 3.21 -1.38
N LEU A 114 19.95 4.12 -0.45
CA LEU A 114 19.38 5.43 -0.76
C LEU A 114 20.34 6.31 -1.55
N ASP A 115 21.64 6.29 -1.22
CA ASP A 115 22.65 7.07 -1.94
C ASP A 115 22.86 6.53 -3.37
N GLU A 116 22.79 5.22 -3.57
CA GLU A 116 22.87 4.60 -4.89
C GLU A 116 21.65 4.94 -5.75
N SER A 117 20.44 4.85 -5.18
CA SER A 117 19.18 5.00 -5.91
C SER A 117 18.70 6.45 -6.06
N TYR A 118 18.99 7.29 -5.07
CA TYR A 118 18.47 8.66 -4.94
C TYR A 118 19.56 9.71 -4.71
N GLY A 119 20.83 9.32 -4.75
CA GLY A 119 21.94 10.24 -4.59
C GLY A 119 22.17 10.72 -3.14
N PRO A 120 23.15 11.61 -2.95
CA PRO A 120 23.62 11.96 -1.62
C PRO A 120 22.63 12.88 -0.87
N CYS A 121 22.80 12.94 0.45
CA CYS A 121 22.14 13.92 1.30
C CYS A 121 22.36 15.37 0.81
N GLN A 122 21.28 16.13 0.76
CA GLN A 122 21.24 17.53 0.33
C GLN A 122 20.93 18.47 1.51
N ARG A 123 21.39 19.71 1.40
CA ARG A 123 21.09 20.77 2.38
C ARG A 123 19.78 21.48 2.03
N VAL A 124 18.67 20.78 2.18
CA VAL A 124 17.31 21.30 1.99
C VAL A 124 16.48 21.13 3.27
N PRO A 125 15.39 21.91 3.46
CA PRO A 125 14.52 21.75 4.62
C PRO A 125 13.97 20.33 4.73
N SER A 126 14.04 19.74 5.93
CA SER A 126 13.47 18.43 6.22
C SER A 126 11.95 18.54 6.46
N PRO A 127 11.14 17.60 5.97
CA PRO A 127 9.71 17.50 6.32
C PRO A 127 9.50 17.01 7.76
N LEU A 128 10.52 16.38 8.36
CA LEU A 128 10.43 15.66 9.62
C LEU A 128 10.46 16.67 10.77
N PRO A 129 9.89 16.32 11.94
CA PRO A 129 9.89 17.19 13.10
C PRO A 129 11.29 17.74 13.44
N PRO A 130 11.43 19.04 13.73
CA PRO A 130 12.72 19.70 13.88
C PRO A 130 13.50 19.29 15.14
N ASP A 131 12.86 18.57 16.07
CA ASP A 131 13.46 18.00 17.27
C ASP A 131 14.13 16.64 17.02
N HIS A 132 13.93 16.04 15.83
CA HIS A 132 14.68 14.87 15.41
C HIS A 132 16.18 15.24 15.19
N LYS A 133 17.04 14.22 15.21
CA LYS A 133 18.48 14.36 15.01
C LYS A 133 18.89 13.77 13.67
N TRP A 134 20.07 14.20 13.20
CA TRP A 134 20.73 13.64 12.00
C TRP A 134 19.85 13.66 10.74
N HIS A 135 19.17 14.78 10.51
CA HIS A 135 18.38 14.98 9.30
C HIS A 135 19.24 14.83 8.05
N CYS A 136 18.79 13.96 7.15
CA CYS A 136 19.26 13.91 5.78
C CYS A 136 18.06 13.94 4.84
N VAL A 137 18.10 14.78 3.81
CA VAL A 137 17.06 14.85 2.78
C VAL A 137 17.70 14.61 1.43
N ARG A 138 17.12 13.73 0.63
CA ARG A 138 17.45 13.48 -0.77
C ARG A 138 16.24 13.90 -1.59
N SER A 139 16.44 14.63 -2.69
CA SER A 139 15.34 15.02 -3.58
C SER A 139 15.76 15.11 -5.03
N ASP A 140 14.80 15.02 -5.95
CA ASP A 140 15.00 15.25 -7.39
C ASP A 140 15.32 16.72 -7.72
N ILE A 141 15.21 17.62 -6.75
CA ILE A 141 15.50 19.05 -6.91
C ILE A 141 17.02 19.26 -7.07
N GLY A 142 17.46 19.49 -8.30
CA GLY A 142 18.86 19.78 -8.61
C GLY A 142 19.76 18.54 -8.70
N PHE A 143 19.17 17.34 -8.67
CA PHE A 143 19.88 16.08 -8.85
C PHE A 143 19.20 15.23 -9.93
N ARG A 144 20.01 14.63 -10.81
CA ARG A 144 19.53 13.65 -11.81
C ARG A 144 20.37 12.39 -11.66
N VAL A 145 19.72 11.27 -11.44
CA VAL A 145 20.34 9.95 -11.49
C VAL A 145 20.40 9.53 -12.96
N GLU A 146 21.58 9.18 -13.44
CA GLU A 146 21.77 8.73 -14.83
C GLU A 146 21.11 7.34 -15.00
N GLY A 147 20.21 7.19 -15.98
CA GLY A 147 19.50 5.93 -16.24
C GLY A 147 18.15 5.77 -15.52
N GLN A 148 17.76 6.66 -14.60
CA GLN A 148 16.38 6.69 -14.10
C GLN A 148 15.44 7.16 -15.23
N LEU A 149 14.40 6.38 -15.50
CA LEU A 149 13.36 6.74 -16.47
C LEU A 149 12.69 8.06 -16.01
N PRO A 150 12.72 9.13 -16.84
CA PRO A 150 11.99 10.35 -16.54
C PRO A 150 10.46 10.12 -16.66
N PRO A 151 9.60 10.84 -15.90
CA PRO A 151 9.90 11.78 -14.83
C PRO A 151 9.25 11.38 -13.48
N TYR A 152 10.01 10.72 -12.61
CA TYR A 152 9.63 10.62 -11.19
C TYR A 152 10.08 11.87 -10.43
N ARG A 153 9.17 12.46 -9.66
CA ARG A 153 9.48 13.37 -8.57
C ARG A 153 9.61 12.55 -7.29
N TRP A 154 10.65 12.80 -6.51
CA TRP A 154 10.87 12.02 -5.30
C TRP A 154 11.58 12.85 -4.24
N ARG A 155 11.32 12.50 -2.98
CA ARG A 155 11.91 13.09 -1.79
C ARG A 155 11.99 12.00 -0.72
N MET A 156 13.19 11.73 -0.26
CA MET A 156 13.47 10.80 0.84
C MET A 156 14.07 11.59 1.98
N ALA A 157 13.48 11.54 3.18
CA ALA A 157 14.05 12.19 4.36
C ALA A 157 14.24 11.20 5.48
N THR A 158 15.46 11.10 6.00
CA THR A 158 15.78 10.31 7.19
C THR A 158 16.06 11.22 8.38
N ALA A 159 15.65 10.80 9.57
CA ALA A 159 16.08 11.39 10.84
C ALA A 159 15.87 10.40 12.00
N VAL A 160 16.52 10.67 13.14
CA VAL A 160 16.38 9.87 14.36
C VAL A 160 15.51 10.62 15.36
N PRO A 161 14.34 10.10 15.77
CA PRO A 161 13.51 10.69 16.81
C PRO A 161 14.27 10.81 18.15
N PRO A 162 13.90 11.78 19.00
CA PRO A 162 14.53 11.92 20.32
C PRO A 162 14.35 10.64 21.15
N GLU A 163 15.45 10.19 21.77
CA GLU A 163 15.45 9.02 22.68
C GLU A 163 15.05 7.68 22.03
N SER A 164 15.06 7.63 20.69
CA SER A 164 14.76 6.43 19.91
C SER A 164 16.03 5.73 19.43
N ASP A 165 15.98 4.40 19.38
CA ASP A 165 16.96 3.53 18.71
C ASP A 165 16.54 3.18 17.26
N GLN A 166 15.55 3.90 16.73
CA GLN A 166 15.03 3.75 15.38
C GLN A 166 15.29 4.99 14.54
N VAL A 167 15.48 4.80 13.24
CA VAL A 167 15.48 5.85 12.22
C VAL A 167 14.09 5.90 11.60
N VAL A 168 13.62 7.11 11.34
CA VAL A 168 12.41 7.37 10.54
C VAL A 168 12.85 7.74 9.13
N LEU A 169 12.21 7.13 8.13
CA LEU A 169 12.33 7.44 6.71
C LEU A 169 10.96 7.88 6.17
N ASP A 170 10.85 9.16 5.82
CA ASP A 170 9.74 9.73 5.06
C ASP A 170 10.03 9.57 3.57
N VAL A 171 9.16 8.83 2.89
CA VAL A 171 9.19 8.53 1.47
C VAL A 171 8.08 9.31 0.78
N GLU A 172 8.44 10.09 -0.22
CA GLU A 172 7.51 10.68 -1.17
C GLU A 172 8.01 10.41 -2.59
N LEU A 173 7.21 9.72 -3.40
CA LEU A 173 7.53 9.38 -4.79
C LEU A 173 6.29 9.59 -5.65
N ARG A 174 6.46 10.17 -6.83
CA ARG A 174 5.37 10.45 -7.77
C ARG A 174 5.84 10.40 -9.21
N SER A 175 5.18 9.63 -10.08
CA SER A 175 5.36 9.73 -11.53
C SER A 175 4.56 10.90 -12.13
N ARG A 176 4.91 11.28 -13.34
CA ARG A 176 4.29 12.37 -14.11
C ARG A 176 3.99 11.95 -15.54
#